data_AF-A0A843BRS4-F1
#
_entry.id   AF-A0A843BRS4-F1
#
_cell.length_a   1.000
_cell.length_b   1.000
_cell.length_c   1.000
_cell.angle_alpha   90.00
_cell.angle_beta   90.00
_cell.angle_gamma   90.00
#
_symmetry.space_group_name_H-M   'P 1'
#
loop_
_entity.id
_entity.type
_entity.pdbx_description
1 polymer ?
#
loop_
_entity_poly.entity_id
_entity_poly.type
_entity_poly.pdbx_seq_one_letter_code
_entity_poly.pdbx_strand_id
1 'polypeptide(L)' 'MFFFSFYCVHPKHQRKGLGEALLKKIIHEISGKKIKRIGLAVTTSNVAAYKIYKKTGFKKTSDHLSVIKHK' A
#
# COMPACT_ATOMS: atom_id res chain seq x y z
N MET A 1 -9.44 -12.63 0.57
CA MET A 1 -8.37 -11.63 0.83
C MET A 1 -8.49 -10.56 -0.25
N PHE A 2 -8.38 -9.28 0.09
CA PHE A 2 -8.36 -8.20 -0.89
C PHE A 2 -6.92 -7.73 -1.09
N PHE A 3 -6.49 -7.60 -2.34
CA PHE A 3 -5.16 -7.15 -2.69
C PHE A 3 -5.30 -5.99 -3.66
N PHE A 4 -4.71 -4.84 -3.35
CA PHE A 4 -4.74 -3.69 -4.25
C PHE A 4 -3.33 -3.36 -4.73
N SER A 5 -3.22 -3.01 -6.00
CA SER A 5 -1.93 -2.96 -6.69
C SER A 5 -1.29 -1.56 -6.65
N PHE A 6 -2.06 -0.49 -6.84
CA PHE A 6 -1.49 0.85 -7.01
C PHE A 6 -2.38 1.96 -6.44
N TYR A 7 -1.74 2.91 -5.77
CA TYR A 7 -2.26 4.27 -5.55
C TYR A 7 -1.06 5.21 -5.35
N CYS A 8 -1.24 6.49 -5.64
CA CYS A 8 -0.18 7.48 -5.49
C CYS A 8 -0.75 8.86 -5.16
N VAL A 9 0.13 9.76 -4.72
CA VAL A 9 -0.16 11.18 -4.57
C VAL A 9 0.77 11.93 -5.50
N HIS A 10 0.21 12.85 -6.30
CA HIS A 10 0.98 13.69 -7.20
C HIS A 10 2.15 14.37 -6.45
N PRO A 11 3.39 14.41 -6.99
CA PRO A 11 4.58 14.88 -6.26
C PRO A 11 4.41 16.23 -5.56
N LYS A 12 3.77 17.21 -6.21
CA LYS A 12 3.46 18.55 -5.66
C LYS A 12 2.53 18.55 -4.43
N HIS A 13 1.87 17.43 -4.13
CA HIS A 13 0.92 17.29 -3.03
C HIS A 13 1.37 16.25 -1.99
N GLN A 14 2.57 15.69 -2.12
CA GLN A 14 3.13 14.74 -1.16
C GLN A 14 3.52 15.42 0.16
N ARG A 15 3.82 14.62 1.18
CA ARG A 15 4.24 15.08 2.54
C ARG A 15 3.18 15.91 3.29
N LYS A 16 1.95 15.94 2.79
CA LYS A 16 0.78 16.59 3.42
C LYS A 16 -0.19 15.58 4.09
N GLY A 17 0.27 14.37 4.37
CA GLY A 17 -0.58 13.30 4.94
C GLY A 17 -1.57 12.65 3.96
N LEU A 18 -1.67 13.12 2.71
CA LEU A 18 -2.65 12.62 1.74
C LEU A 18 -2.54 11.13 1.43
N GLY A 19 -1.33 10.57 1.39
CA GLY A 19 -1.15 9.13 1.15
C GLY A 19 -1.72 8.26 2.27
N GLU A 20 -1.63 8.73 3.52
CA GLU A 20 -2.25 8.06 4.67
C GLU A 20 -3.77 8.24 4.65
N ALA A 21 -4.27 9.43 4.32
CA ALA A 21 -5.69 9.71 4.21
C ALA A 21 -6.38 8.85 3.14
N LEU A 22 -5.76 8.73 1.96
CA LEU A 22 -6.23 7.86 0.88
C LEU A 22 -6.29 6.40 1.33
N LEU A 23 -5.21 5.89 1.94
CA LEU A 23 -5.18 4.51 2.42
C LEU A 23 -6.28 4.22 3.46
N LYS A 24 -6.50 5.14 4.41
CA LYS A 24 -7.59 5.00 5.40
C LYS A 24 -8.96 4.98 4.73
N LYS A 25 -9.19 5.82 3.72
CA LYS A 25 -10.43 5.81 2.94
C LYS A 25 -10.61 4.48 2.21
N ILE A 26 -9.57 3.96 1.56
CA ILE A 26 -9.61 2.64 0.90
C ILE A 26 -9.99 1.54 1.90
N ILE A 27 -9.34 1.50 3.07
CA ILE A 27 -9.62 0.52 4.13
C ILE A 27 -11.06 0.63 4.63
N HIS A 28 -11.58 1.86 4.79
CA HIS A 28 -12.96 2.09 5.20
C HIS A 28 -13.99 1.61 4.16
N GLU A 29 -13.76 1.88 2.87
CA GLU A 29 -14.66 1.44 1.80
C GLU A 29 -14.74 -0.09 1.66
N ILE A 30 -13.71 -0.80 2.11
CA ILE A 30 -13.66 -2.27 2.07
C ILE A 30 -14.04 -2.93 3.40
N SER A 31 -14.12 -2.19 4.51
CA SER A 31 -14.44 -2.76 5.83
C SER A 31 -15.90 -3.23 5.93
N GLY A 32 -16.81 -2.65 5.15
CA GLY A 32 -18.21 -3.09 5.05
C GLY A 32 -18.42 -4.39 4.27
N LYS A 33 -17.36 -4.96 3.68
CA LYS A 33 -17.42 -6.20 2.91
C LYS A 33 -16.99 -7.38 3.79
N LYS A 34 -17.35 -8.61 3.43
CA LYS A 34 -16.89 -9.86 4.10
C LYS A 34 -15.38 -10.15 3.85
N ILE A 35 -14.53 -9.12 3.88
CA ILE A 35 -13.09 -9.16 3.64
C ILE A 35 -12.37 -9.32 4.97
N LYS A 36 -11.68 -10.44 5.15
CA LYS A 36 -10.93 -10.75 6.39
C LYS A 36 -9.51 -10.18 6.42
N ARG A 37 -8.91 -9.90 5.25
CA ARG A 37 -7.50 -9.52 5.11
C ARG A 37 -7.30 -8.58 3.92
N ILE A 38 -6.41 -7.60 4.10
CA ILE A 38 -5.97 -6.65 3.08
C ILE A 38 -4.46 -6.85 2.87
N GLY A 39 -4.03 -6.96 1.62
CA GLY A 39 -2.62 -7.10 1.25
C GLY A 39 -2.20 -6.11 0.18
N LEU A 40 -0.91 -5.81 0.13
CA LEU A 40 -0.25 -5.05 -0.92
C LEU A 40 1.22 -5.49 -0.99
N ALA A 41 1.85 -5.25 -2.14
CA ALA A 41 3.30 -5.37 -2.31
C ALA A 41 3.94 -3.98 -2.36
N VAL A 42 5.12 -3.84 -1.78
CA VAL A 42 5.91 -2.61 -1.81
C VAL A 42 7.39 -2.95 -1.88
N THR A 43 8.16 -2.18 -2.65
CA THR A 43 9.61 -2.32 -2.68
C THR A 43 10.22 -1.72 -1.41
N THR A 44 11.33 -2.29 -0.93
CA THR A 44 12.07 -1.76 0.23
C THR A 44 12.61 -0.35 -0.01
N SER A 45 12.86 0.01 -1.28
CA SER A 45 13.26 1.36 -1.68
C SER A 45 12.16 2.41 -1.50
N ASN A 46 10.88 2.01 -1.46
CA ASN A 46 9.77 2.94 -1.24
C ASN A 46 9.53 3.15 0.26
N VAL A 47 10.51 3.78 0.92
CA VAL A 47 10.51 4.03 2.37
C VAL A 47 9.29 4.83 2.83
N ALA A 48 8.84 5.78 2.00
CA ALA A 48 7.68 6.61 2.32
C ALA A 48 6.39 5.78 2.41
N ALA A 49 6.11 4.94 1.41
CA ALA A 49 4.95 4.05 1.43
C ALA A 49 5.06 3.01 2.55
N TYR A 50 6.24 2.41 2.75
CA TYR A 50 6.47 1.43 3.81
C TYR A 50 6.16 2.00 5.22
N LYS A 51 6.57 3.25 5.48
CA LYS A 51 6.26 3.95 6.73
C LYS A 51 4.75 4.14 6.92
N ILE A 52 4.02 4.51 5.87
CA ILE A 52 2.56 4.64 5.92
C ILE A 52 1.93 3.28 6.27
N TYR A 53 2.30 2.22 5.54
CA TYR A 53 1.74 0.88 5.76
C TYR A 53 1.97 0.39 7.18
N LYS A 54 3.20 0.50 7.70
CA LYS A 54 3.54 0.12 9.08
C LYS A 54 2.71 0.93 10.10
N LYS A 55 2.57 2.24 9.90
CA LYS A 55 1.76 3.11 10.77
C LYS A 55 0.27 2.74 10.75
N THR A 56 -0.24 2.25 9.63
CA THR A 56 -1.65 1.82 9.46
C THR A 56 -1.91 0.36 9.81
N GLY A 57 -0.95 -0.34 10.43
CA GLY A 57 -1.15 -1.70 10.97
C GLY A 57 -0.82 -2.84 10.01
N PHE A 58 -0.28 -2.56 8.82
CA PHE A 58 0.27 -3.61 7.95
C PHE A 58 1.54 -4.19 8.58
N LYS A 59 1.74 -5.50 8.40
CA LYS A 59 2.91 -6.24 8.85
C LYS A 59 3.58 -6.92 7.65
N LYS A 60 4.92 -6.94 7.62
CA LYS A 60 5.68 -7.69 6.61
C LYS A 60 5.33 -9.17 6.72
N THR A 61 4.99 -9.81 5.61
CA THR A 61 4.67 -11.24 5.57
C THR A 61 5.72 -12.06 4.82
N SER A 62 6.29 -11.54 3.74
CA SER A 62 7.24 -12.25 2.87
C SER A 62 8.06 -11.26 2.05
N ASP A 63 9.19 -11.72 1.51
CA ASP A 63 9.96 -11.03 0.48
C ASP A 63 9.58 -11.57 -0.91
N HIS A 64 9.65 -10.73 -1.94
CA HIS A 64 9.31 -11.09 -3.32
C HIS A 64 10.41 -10.64 -4.29
N LEU A 65 10.72 -11.47 -5.29
CA LEU A 65 11.64 -11.16 -6.38
C LEU A 65 10.86 -10.65 -7.60
N SER A 66 11.37 -9.60 -8.24
CA SER A 66 10.88 -9.13 -9.54
C SER A 66 11.90 -9.52 -10.62
N VAL A 67 11.44 -10.20 -11.67
CA VAL A 67 12.26 -10.61 -12.82
C VAL A 67 11.71 -10.00 -14.10
N ILE A 68 12.58 -9.65 -15.04
CA ILE A 68 12.22 -9.07 -16.34
C ILE A 68 12.97 -9.86 -17.41
N LYS A 69 12.27 -10.29 -18.47
CA LYS A 69 12.88 -10.88 -19.67
C LYS A 69 12.86 -9.85 -20.78
N HIS A 70 14.03 -9.50 -21.29
CA HIS A 70 14.15 -8.69 -22.50
C HIS A 70 14.05 -9.61 -23.74
N LYS A 71 13.43 -9.09 -24.81
CA LYS A 71 13.48 -9.73 -26.12
C LYS A 71 14.83 -9.49 -26.77
#